data_AF-A0A3D5YGL1-F1
#
_entry.id   AF-A0A3D5YGL1-F1
#
_cell.length_a   1.000
_cell.length_b   1.000
_cell.length_c   1.000
_cell.angle_alpha   90.00
_cell.angle_beta   90.00
_cell.angle_gamma   90.00
#
_symmetry.space_group_name_H-M   'P 1'
#
loop_
_entity.id
_entity.type
_entity.pdbx_description
1 polymer ?
#
loop_
_entity_poly.entity_id
_entity_poly.type
_entity_poly.pdbx_seq_one_letter_code
_entity_poly.pdbx_strand_id
1 'polypeptide(L)'
;MRTNIIIGFPGETDDDQQKLITFLQKDYFDNIALFEYHDEPYAASSKLPNKIDDTTLKQRFIQADDIVDKILTKKDQQRKGKSEIGYIMDIKQKKDKNFVEVRPSIHCPEIDAYDTISLEQITGVENNKTELEIGDKISYIV
;
A
#
# COMPACT_ATOMS: atom_id res chain seq x y z
N MET A 1 -6.35 -7.68 -0.83
CA MET A 1 -5.76 -8.37 0.32
C MET A 1 -4.52 -7.62 0.78
N ARG A 2 -4.50 -7.19 2.05
CA ARG A 2 -3.39 -6.47 2.69
C ARG A 2 -2.69 -7.38 3.70
N THR A 3 -1.39 -7.23 3.86
CA THR A 3 -0.63 -7.90 4.94
C THR A 3 0.44 -7.01 5.52
N ASN A 4 0.86 -7.32 6.75
CA ASN A 4 2.00 -6.71 7.41
C ASN A 4 3.03 -7.81 7.73
N ILE A 5 4.32 -7.53 7.54
CA ILE A 5 5.41 -8.48 7.75
C ILE A 5 6.45 -7.84 8.66
N ILE A 6 6.92 -8.60 9.64
CA ILE A 6 8.02 -8.20 10.53
C ILE A 6 9.30 -8.86 10.03
N ILE A 7 10.37 -8.08 9.88
CA ILE A 7 11.70 -8.51 9.45
C ILE A 7 12.63 -8.57 10.65
N GLY A 8 13.49 -9.59 10.70
CA GLY A 8 14.48 -9.83 11.74
C GLY A 8 13.88 -10.29 13.07
N PHE A 9 12.82 -11.10 13.01
CA PHE A 9 12.25 -11.72 14.21
C PHE A 9 13.31 -12.58 14.92
N PRO A 10 13.30 -12.70 16.27
CA PRO A 10 14.29 -13.51 16.98
C PRO A 10 14.39 -14.94 16.44
N GLY A 11 15.59 -15.35 16.03
CA GLY A 11 15.89 -16.65 15.42
C GLY A 11 15.77 -16.72 13.90
N GLU A 12 15.41 -15.64 13.20
CA GLU A 12 15.28 -15.60 11.74
C GLU A 12 16.62 -15.90 11.04
N THR A 13 16.64 -16.93 10.20
CA THR A 13 17.85 -17.35 9.47
C THR A 13 17.92 -16.75 8.07
N ASP A 14 19.07 -16.88 7.41
CA ASP A 14 19.21 -16.47 6.00
C ASP A 14 18.30 -17.28 5.06
N ASP A 15 18.03 -18.55 5.40
CA ASP A 15 17.08 -19.39 4.66
C ASP A 15 15.64 -18.88 4.81
N ASP A 16 15.25 -18.43 6.00
CA ASP A 16 13.94 -17.81 6.24
C ASP A 16 13.79 -16.51 5.46
N GLN A 17 14.84 -15.69 5.42
CA GLN A 17 14.86 -14.48 4.59
C GLN A 17 14.68 -14.83 3.11
N GLN A 18 15.40 -15.82 2.58
CA GLN A 18 15.25 -16.22 1.18
C GLN A 18 13.85 -16.77 0.85
N LYS A 19 13.26 -17.53 1.78
CA LYS A 19 11.87 -17.99 1.66
C LYS A 19 10.89 -16.82 1.63
N LEU A 20 11.09 -15.82 2.49
CA LEU A 20 10.28 -14.61 2.51
C LEU A 20 10.38 -13.86 1.18
N ILE A 21 11.59 -13.65 0.67
CA ILE A 21 11.84 -12.98 -0.61
C ILE A 21 11.14 -13.72 -1.75
N THR A 22 11.28 -15.05 -1.80
CA THR A 22 10.61 -15.91 -2.79
C THR A 22 9.08 -15.83 -2.65
N PHE A 23 8.57 -15.71 -1.43
CA PHE A 23 7.14 -15.58 -1.16
C PHE A 23 6.59 -14.23 -1.63
N LEU A 24 7.29 -13.12 -1.34
CA LEU A 24 6.92 -11.78 -1.79
C LEU A 24 6.82 -11.70 -3.32
N GLN A 25 7.79 -12.29 -4.03
CA GLN A 25 7.83 -12.31 -5.49
C GLN A 25 6.63 -13.03 -6.15
N LYS A 26 5.84 -13.80 -5.39
CA LYS A 26 4.61 -14.43 -5.90
C LYS A 26 3.44 -13.45 -6.04
N ASP A 27 3.58 -12.21 -5.57
CA ASP A 27 2.68 -11.10 -5.89
C ASP A 27 1.21 -11.34 -5.45
N TYR A 28 1.03 -11.94 -4.28
CA TYR A 28 -0.30 -12.32 -3.76
C TYR A 28 -1.10 -11.17 -3.12
N PHE A 29 -0.44 -10.09 -2.73
CA PHE A 29 -1.06 -9.02 -1.94
C PHE A 29 -1.25 -7.76 -2.78
N ASP A 30 -2.28 -6.98 -2.49
CA ASP A 30 -2.49 -5.67 -3.12
C ASP A 30 -1.68 -4.58 -2.41
N ASN A 31 -1.40 -4.79 -1.12
CA ASN A 31 -0.61 -3.89 -0.29
C ASN A 31 0.16 -4.68 0.76
N ILE A 32 1.42 -4.30 0.99
CA ILE A 32 2.32 -4.93 1.96
C ILE A 32 2.98 -3.82 2.75
N ALA A 33 2.95 -3.92 4.09
CA ALA A 33 3.73 -3.08 4.97
C ALA A 33 4.82 -3.91 5.65
N LEU A 34 6.06 -3.42 5.63
CA LEU A 34 7.19 -4.03 6.30
C LEU A 34 7.51 -3.27 7.58
N PHE A 35 7.86 -4.00 8.63
CA PHE A 35 8.31 -3.45 9.89
C PHE A 35 9.57 -4.17 10.34
N GLU A 36 10.54 -3.42 10.85
CA GLU A 36 11.66 -4.01 11.58
C GLU A 36 11.16 -4.56 12.93
N TYR A 37 11.69 -5.71 13.36
CA TYR A 37 11.42 -6.22 14.69
C TYR A 37 11.95 -5.23 15.73
N HIS A 38 11.08 -4.82 16.66
CA HIS A 38 11.45 -4.04 17.82
C HIS A 38 11.27 -4.87 19.09
N ASP A 39 12.28 -4.88 19.96
CA ASP A 39 12.29 -5.72 21.15
C ASP A 39 11.48 -5.10 22.30
N GLU A 40 10.17 -5.27 22.24
CA GLU A 40 9.25 -4.76 23.25
C GLU A 40 9.40 -5.51 24.59
N PRO A 41 9.69 -4.83 25.72
CA PRO A 41 10.06 -5.48 26.98
C PRO A 41 9.07 -6.56 27.48
N TYR A 42 7.77 -6.33 27.26
CA TYR A 42 6.70 -7.21 27.74
C TYR A 42 6.21 -8.22 26.70
N ALA A 43 6.72 -8.16 25.46
CA ALA A 43 6.35 -9.12 24.44
C ALA A 43 6.95 -10.50 24.74
N ALA A 44 6.23 -11.57 24.40
CA ALA A 44 6.77 -12.93 24.55
C ALA A 44 8.06 -13.14 23.73
N SER A 45 8.15 -12.47 22.57
CA SER A 45 9.32 -12.49 21.70
C SER A 45 10.56 -11.91 22.37
N SER A 46 10.43 -11.03 23.38
CA SER A 46 11.59 -10.45 24.09
C SER A 46 12.44 -11.50 24.78
N LYS A 47 11.79 -12.58 25.24
CA LYS A 47 12.44 -13.71 25.92
C LYS A 47 13.11 -14.71 24.97
N LEU A 48 12.89 -14.58 23.66
CA LEU A 48 13.47 -15.49 22.67
C LEU A 48 14.97 -15.19 22.48
N PRO A 49 15.82 -16.23 22.38
CA PRO A 49 17.24 -16.07 22.10
C PRO A 49 17.46 -15.70 20.61
N ASN A 50 18.72 -15.49 20.23
CA ASN A 50 19.16 -15.29 18.84
C ASN A 50 18.50 -14.07 18.17
N LYS A 51 18.54 -12.92 18.84
CA LYS A 51 18.17 -11.65 18.25
C LYS A 51 19.07 -11.35 17.05
N ILE A 52 18.49 -10.78 16.00
CA ILE A 52 19.22 -10.29 14.84
C ILE A 52 19.85 -8.96 15.20
N ASP A 53 21.12 -8.76 14.84
CA ASP A 53 21.78 -7.48 15.04
C ASP A 53 21.25 -6.42 14.06
N ASP A 54 21.32 -5.15 14.46
CA ASP A 54 20.78 -4.03 13.68
C ASP A 54 21.33 -3.94 12.25
N THR A 55 22.57 -4.36 12.01
CA THR A 55 23.17 -4.27 10.67
C THR A 55 22.53 -5.31 9.76
N THR A 56 22.43 -6.56 10.22
CA THR A 56 21.76 -7.64 9.49
C THR A 56 20.27 -7.33 9.30
N LEU A 57 19.59 -6.84 10.34
CA LEU A 57 18.18 -6.45 10.29
C LEU A 57 17.91 -5.41 9.19
N LYS A 58 18.69 -4.32 9.17
CA LYS A 58 18.55 -3.26 8.15
C LYS A 58 18.82 -3.77 6.75
N GLN A 59 19.84 -4.61 6.58
CA GLN A 59 20.14 -5.21 5.27
C GLN A 59 18.99 -6.07 4.77
N ARG A 60 18.39 -6.89 5.64
CA ARG A 60 17.22 -7.73 5.29
C ARG A 60 15.99 -6.89 5.00
N PHE A 61 15.77 -5.83 5.77
CA PHE A 61 14.66 -4.90 5.56
C PHE A 61 14.76 -4.25 4.18
N ILE A 62 15.90 -3.63 3.85
CA ILE A 62 16.12 -2.96 2.56
C ILE A 62 15.91 -3.94 1.38
N GLN A 63 16.40 -5.18 1.50
CA GLN A 63 16.20 -6.17 0.45
C GLN A 63 14.72 -6.54 0.24
N ALA A 64 13.95 -6.67 1.31
CA ALA A 64 12.52 -6.95 1.21
C ALA A 64 11.74 -5.73 0.69
N ASP A 65 12.10 -4.53 1.16
CA ASP A 65 11.51 -3.25 0.79
C ASP A 65 11.65 -2.98 -0.71
N ASP A 66 12.86 -3.14 -1.26
CA ASP A 66 13.15 -3.02 -2.69
C ASP A 66 12.25 -3.92 -3.57
N ILE A 67 11.85 -5.08 -3.04
CA ILE A 67 10.98 -6.03 -3.76
C ILE A 67 9.53 -5.62 -3.64
N VAL A 68 9.08 -5.24 -2.44
CA VAL A 68 7.72 -4.73 -2.21
C VAL A 68 7.48 -3.50 -3.08
N ASP A 69 8.40 -2.54 -3.10
CA ASP A 69 8.31 -1.33 -3.91
C ASP A 69 8.17 -1.63 -5.41
N LYS A 70 8.94 -2.59 -5.93
CA LYS A 70 8.84 -3.03 -7.33
C LYS A 70 7.47 -3.65 -7.62
N ILE A 71 6.94 -4.45 -6.70
CA ILE A 71 5.63 -5.10 -6.85
C ILE A 71 4.52 -4.04 -6.84
N LEU A 72 4.51 -3.14 -5.85
CA LEU A 72 3.48 -2.10 -5.72
C LEU A 72 3.54 -1.12 -6.91
N THR A 73 4.73 -0.69 -7.32
CA THR A 73 4.92 0.15 -8.51
C THR A 73 4.38 -0.52 -9.77
N LYS A 74 4.64 -1.83 -9.94
CA LYS A 74 4.14 -2.61 -11.07
C LYS A 74 2.60 -2.67 -11.05
N LYS A 75 1.98 -2.86 -9.88
CA LYS A 75 0.51 -2.85 -9.75
C LYS A 75 -0.07 -1.50 -10.11
N ASP A 76 0.50 -0.41 -9.60
CA ASP A 76 0.04 0.95 -9.94
C ASP A 76 0.15 1.22 -11.44
N GLN A 77 1.24 0.78 -12.08
CA GLN A 77 1.36 0.86 -13.54
C GLN A 77 0.30 0.03 -14.26
N GLN A 78 -0.07 -1.13 -13.74
CA GLN A 78 -1.14 -1.97 -14.30
C GLN A 78 -2.54 -1.37 -14.09
N ARG A 79 -2.73 -0.46 -13.13
CA ARG A 79 -4.00 0.23 -12.90
C ARG A 79 -4.26 1.33 -13.93
N LYS A 80 -3.21 2.00 -14.43
CA LYS A 80 -3.31 3.10 -15.40
C LYS A 80 -4.16 2.73 -16.62
N GLY A 81 -5.10 3.59 -16.96
CA GLY A 81 -6.02 3.46 -18.08
C GLY A 81 -7.17 2.46 -17.85
N LYS A 82 -7.25 1.83 -16.67
CA LYS A 82 -8.37 0.95 -16.32
C LYS A 82 -9.45 1.71 -15.57
N SER A 83 -10.68 1.21 -15.68
CA SER A 83 -11.80 1.71 -14.88
C SER A 83 -11.75 1.12 -13.48
N GLU A 84 -11.83 1.99 -12.48
CA GLU A 84 -11.89 1.64 -11.07
C GLU A 84 -13.02 2.37 -10.36
N ILE A 85 -13.37 1.87 -9.16
CA ILE A 85 -14.37 2.48 -8.28
C ILE A 85 -13.64 3.05 -7.07
N GLY A 86 -13.99 4.28 -6.70
CA GLY A 86 -13.43 4.97 -5.55
C GLY A 86 -14.40 5.96 -4.93
N TYR A 87 -13.91 6.67 -3.92
CA TYR A 87 -14.66 7.66 -3.15
C TYR A 87 -13.95 9.00 -3.21
N ILE A 88 -14.69 10.07 -3.45
CA ILE A 88 -14.15 11.43 -3.44
C ILE A 88 -13.73 11.79 -2.01
N MET A 89 -12.46 12.13 -1.83
CA MET A 89 -11.91 12.55 -0.54
C MET A 89 -11.72 14.06 -0.46
N ASP A 90 -11.41 14.71 -1.60
CA ASP A 90 -11.29 16.16 -1.69
C ASP A 90 -11.54 16.63 -3.13
N ILE A 91 -11.98 17.88 -3.29
CA ILE A 91 -12.21 18.54 -4.58
C ILE A 91 -11.39 19.83 -4.59
N LYS A 92 -10.28 19.82 -5.32
CA LYS A 92 -9.30 20.92 -5.37
C LYS A 92 -9.49 21.74 -6.64
N GLN A 93 -9.56 23.06 -6.50
CA GLN A 93 -9.57 23.99 -7.63
C GLN A 93 -8.19 24.64 -7.79
N LYS A 94 -7.60 24.55 -8.99
CA LYS A 94 -6.31 25.19 -9.29
C LYS A 94 -6.29 25.79 -10.68
N LYS A 95 -6.18 27.13 -10.76
CA LYS A 95 -5.94 27.90 -11.99
C LYS A 95 -6.79 27.38 -13.18
N ASP A 96 -8.11 27.36 -13.01
CA ASP A 96 -9.12 26.94 -14.01
C ASP A 96 -9.25 25.45 -14.29
N LYS A 97 -8.61 24.57 -13.49
CA LYS A 97 -8.85 23.13 -13.52
C LYS A 97 -9.28 22.60 -12.16
N ASN A 98 -10.31 21.76 -12.19
CA ASN A 98 -10.79 21.03 -11.02
C ASN A 98 -10.14 19.64 -11.00
N PHE A 99 -9.50 19.32 -9.88
CA PHE A 99 -8.94 18.02 -9.57
C PHE A 99 -9.72 17.41 -8.42
N VAL A 100 -9.83 16.09 -8.44
CA VAL A 100 -10.52 15.32 -7.41
C VAL A 100 -9.51 14.34 -6.83
N GLU A 101 -9.36 14.34 -5.51
CA GLU A 101 -8.66 13.27 -4.81
C GLU A 101 -9.65 12.15 -4.56
N VAL A 102 -9.30 10.96 -5.02
CA VAL A 102 -10.15 9.79 -4.98
C VAL A 102 -9.41 8.70 -4.23
N ARG A 103 -10.04 8.15 -3.20
CA ARG A 103 -9.56 6.93 -2.56
C ARG A 103 -10.11 5.74 -3.34
N PRO A 104 -9.25 4.90 -3.96
CA PRO A 104 -9.71 3.64 -4.55
C PRO A 104 -10.46 2.80 -3.53
N SER A 105 -11.51 2.11 -3.94
CA SER A 105 -12.33 1.29 -3.02
C SER A 105 -11.52 0.21 -2.30
N ILE A 106 -10.47 -0.29 -2.93
CA ILE A 106 -9.54 -1.29 -2.38
C ILE A 106 -8.53 -0.72 -1.37
N HIS A 107 -8.35 0.61 -1.33
CA HIS A 107 -7.36 1.29 -0.50
C HIS A 107 -7.93 1.67 0.86
N CYS A 108 -7.14 1.50 1.92
CA CYS A 108 -7.49 1.93 3.26
C CYS A 108 -7.36 3.46 3.39
N PRO A 109 -8.35 4.18 3.96
CA PRO A 109 -8.21 5.60 4.24
C PRO A 109 -6.97 5.92 5.08
N GLU A 110 -6.31 7.04 4.80
CA GLU A 110 -5.15 7.60 5.53
C GLU A 110 -3.86 6.76 5.49
N ILE A 111 -3.95 5.49 5.11
CA ILE A 111 -2.82 4.56 5.06
C ILE A 111 -2.31 4.37 3.63
N ASP A 112 -3.23 4.21 2.68
CA ASP A 112 -2.89 3.94 1.27
C ASP A 112 -2.99 5.19 0.42
N ALA A 113 -2.28 5.20 -0.71
CA ALA A 113 -2.24 6.34 -1.61
C ALA A 113 -3.62 6.65 -2.21
N TYR A 114 -3.91 7.93 -2.41
CA TYR A 114 -5.10 8.38 -3.14
C TYR A 114 -4.70 8.74 -4.57
N ASP A 115 -5.63 8.52 -5.51
CA ASP A 115 -5.47 8.95 -6.88
C ASP A 115 -5.86 10.42 -6.99
N THR A 116 -5.11 11.21 -7.75
CA THR A 116 -5.50 12.57 -8.12
C THR A 116 -5.91 12.57 -9.58
N ILE A 117 -7.19 12.81 -9.85
CA ILE A 117 -7.76 12.77 -11.19
C ILE A 117 -8.37 14.10 -11.60
N SER A 118 -8.52 14.29 -12.90
CA SER A 118 -9.34 15.36 -13.46
C SER A 118 -10.83 14.95 -13.52
N LEU A 119 -11.73 15.93 -13.61
CA LEU A 119 -13.17 15.65 -13.78
C LEU A 119 -13.49 14.82 -15.04
N GLU A 120 -12.68 14.95 -16.10
CA GLU A 120 -12.85 14.22 -17.36
C GLU A 120 -12.60 12.71 -17.23
N GLN A 121 -11.86 12.30 -16.19
CA GLN A 121 -11.60 10.89 -15.90
C GLN A 121 -12.77 10.22 -15.17
N ILE A 122 -13.75 10.97 -14.68
CA ILE A 122 -14.93 10.43 -14.02
C ILE A 122 -15.89 9.89 -15.08
N THR A 123 -16.19 8.60 -15.00
CA THR A 123 -17.05 7.88 -15.96
C THR A 123 -18.46 7.63 -15.43
N GLY A 124 -18.67 7.74 -14.10
CA GLY A 124 -19.99 7.61 -13.49
C GLY A 124 -19.98 8.00 -12.01
N VAL A 125 -21.15 8.40 -11.51
CA VAL A 125 -21.38 8.79 -10.11
C VAL A 125 -22.55 7.95 -9.59
N GLU A 126 -22.41 7.36 -8.41
CA GLU A 126 -23.49 6.60 -7.78
C GLU A 126 -24.71 7.51 -7.54
N ASN A 127 -25.92 6.97 -7.78
CA ASN A 127 -27.20 7.70 -7.72
C ASN A 127 -27.43 8.79 -8.78
N ASN A 128 -26.59 8.87 -9.84
CA ASN A 128 -26.74 9.82 -10.94
C ASN A 128 -26.87 11.29 -10.47
N LYS A 129 -26.17 11.65 -9.40
CA LYS A 129 -26.11 13.04 -8.93
C LYS A 129 -25.47 13.94 -10.00
N THR A 130 -25.97 15.17 -10.12
CA THR A 130 -25.44 16.18 -11.05
C THR A 130 -24.26 16.95 -10.47
N GLU A 131 -24.21 17.11 -9.14
CA GLU A 131 -23.13 17.79 -8.41
C GLU A 131 -22.30 16.78 -7.63
N LEU A 132 -20.98 16.97 -7.62
CA LEU A 132 -20.02 16.11 -6.94
C LEU A 132 -19.75 16.63 -5.53
N GLU A 133 -19.80 15.73 -4.55
CA GLU A 133 -19.56 16.03 -3.14
C GLU A 133 -18.48 15.09 -2.55
N ILE A 134 -17.84 15.52 -1.47
CA ILE A 134 -16.94 14.66 -0.70
C ILE A 134 -17.74 13.47 -0.15
N GLY A 135 -17.18 12.26 -0.32
CA GLY A 135 -17.80 11.00 0.07
C GLY A 135 -18.57 10.32 -1.07
N ASP A 136 -18.82 10.99 -2.19
CA ASP A 136 -19.49 10.37 -3.34
C ASP A 136 -18.66 9.22 -3.90
N LYS A 137 -19.35 8.12 -4.21
CA LYS A 137 -18.76 6.96 -4.87
C LYS A 137 -18.82 7.14 -6.38
N ILE A 138 -17.67 7.01 -7.03
CA ILE A 138 -17.52 7.25 -8.45
C ILE A 138 -16.84 6.06 -9.15
N SER A 139 -17.11 5.93 -10.44
CA SER A 139 -16.29 5.14 -11.36
C SER A 139 -15.41 6.08 -12.17
N TYR A 140 -14.13 5.77 -12.32
CA TYR A 140 -13.17 6.66 -13.00
C TYR A 140 -12.08 5.86 -13.71
N ILE A 141 -11.35 6.52 -14.62
CA ILE A 141 -10.17 5.97 -15.28
C ILE A 141 -8.91 6.46 -14.53
N VAL A 142 -8.10 5.52 -14.03
CA VAL A 142 -6.82 5.80 -13.34
C VAL A 142 -5.79 6.40 -14.28
#